data_AF-A0A382TE92-F1
#
_entry.id   AF-A0A382TE92-F1
#
_cell.length_a   1.000
_cell.length_b   1.000
_cell.length_c   1.000
_cell.angle_alpha   90.00
_cell.angle_beta   90.00
_cell.angle_gamma   90.00
#
_symmetry.space_group_name_H-M   'P 1'
#
loop_
_entity.id
_entity.type
_entity.pdbx_description
1 polymer ?
#
loop_
_entity_poly.entity_id
_entity_poly.type
_entity_poly.pdbx_seq_one_letter_code
_entity_poly.pdbx_strand_id
1 'polypeptide(L)'
;MISRLLNAEEPNIVSIRKIWDHAPHNAFTDLIYFRNCWWSTFREAQDHGGSNGTVRVIMSENGDCWKSATLIKQDGTDLRDPKLSIMPDDRLMLIMGGSVYDSRGAYQTRSPWVVFSKDGYEWTEPRNLLAEDHWLWRVTW
;
A
#
# COMPACT_ATOMS: atom_id res chain seq x y z
N MET A 1 -20.58 36.17 23.99
CA MET A 1 -19.15 35.98 23.68
C MET A 1 -19.08 35.41 22.26
N ILE A 2 -18.70 36.22 21.27
CA ILE A 2 -18.73 35.82 19.85
C ILE A 2 -17.47 34.98 19.58
N SER A 3 -17.66 33.70 19.29
CA SER A 3 -16.61 32.82 18.78
C SER A 3 -16.08 33.40 17.46
N ARG A 4 -14.82 33.84 17.45
CA ARG A 4 -14.11 34.12 16.20
C ARG A 4 -13.78 32.77 15.57
N LEU A 5 -14.52 32.42 14.51
CA LEU A 5 -14.10 31.37 13.60
C LEU A 5 -12.78 31.82 12.97
N LEU A 6 -11.70 31.07 13.25
CA LEU A 6 -10.44 31.22 12.52
C LEU A 6 -10.68 30.65 11.12
N ASN A 7 -10.62 31.52 10.10
CA ASN A 7 -10.55 31.05 8.73
C ASN A 7 -9.13 30.53 8.50
N ALA A 8 -8.99 29.27 8.14
CA ALA A 8 -7.73 28.76 7.61
C ALA A 8 -7.45 29.49 6.29
N GLU A 9 -6.18 29.82 6.04
CA GLU A 9 -5.74 30.27 4.71
C GLU A 9 -6.02 29.17 3.68
N GLU A 10 -6.18 29.57 2.41
CA GLU A 10 -6.33 28.60 1.33
C GLU A 10 -5.09 27.71 1.24
N PRO A 11 -5.24 26.37 1.16
CA PRO A 11 -4.10 25.48 1.08
C PRO A 11 -3.34 25.72 -0.23
N ASN A 12 -2.06 26.06 -0.12
CA ASN A 12 -1.16 26.19 -1.25
C ASN A 12 -0.14 25.04 -1.27
N ILE A 13 0.22 24.59 -2.47
CA ILE A 13 1.31 23.63 -2.66
C ILE A 13 2.63 24.36 -2.39
N VAL A 14 3.36 23.94 -1.35
CA VAL A 14 4.66 24.54 -0.97
C VAL A 14 5.84 23.87 -1.68
N SER A 15 5.72 22.58 -2.00
CA SER A 15 6.75 21.82 -2.71
C SER A 15 6.17 20.55 -3.32
N ILE A 16 6.84 20.05 -4.36
CA ILE A 16 6.57 18.75 -4.97
C ILE A 16 7.90 18.01 -5.05
N ARG A 17 7.95 16.80 -4.49
CA ARG A 17 9.12 15.93 -4.56
C ARG A 17 8.66 14.55 -5.04
N LYS A 18 9.34 14.03 -6.04
CA LYS A 18 9.19 12.63 -6.44
C LYS A 18 9.90 11.75 -5.42
N ILE A 19 9.20 10.78 -4.85
CA ILE A 19 9.74 9.86 -3.84
C ILE A 19 10.05 8.46 -4.39
N TRP A 20 9.54 8.14 -5.58
CA TRP A 20 9.71 6.83 -6.22
C TRP A 20 9.35 6.85 -7.72
N ASP A 21 10.06 6.07 -8.55
CA ASP A 21 9.79 5.86 -9.99
C ASP A 21 10.47 4.62 -10.61
N HIS A 22 10.66 3.55 -9.84
CA HIS A 22 11.41 2.38 -10.34
C HIS A 22 10.60 1.44 -11.25
N ALA A 23 9.27 1.45 -11.18
CA ALA A 23 8.41 0.70 -12.11
C ALA A 23 7.72 1.64 -13.13
N PRO A 24 7.40 1.16 -14.35
CA PRO A 24 6.65 1.95 -15.34
C PRO A 24 5.28 2.42 -14.85
N HIS A 25 4.63 1.62 -14.01
CA HIS A 25 3.36 1.96 -13.38
C HIS A 25 3.42 1.78 -11.86
N ASN A 26 3.29 2.88 -11.13
CA ASN A 26 3.20 2.93 -9.67
C ASN A 26 1.84 3.49 -9.27
N ALA A 27 1.04 2.77 -8.48
CA ALA A 27 -0.33 3.18 -8.17
C ALA A 27 -0.87 2.69 -6.83
N PHE A 28 -2.05 3.20 -6.48
CA PHE A 28 -2.84 2.76 -5.33
C PHE A 28 -2.19 3.01 -3.98
N THR A 29 -1.53 4.17 -3.86
CA THR A 29 -0.70 4.53 -2.72
C THR A 29 -1.45 4.51 -1.39
N ASP A 30 -0.74 4.16 -0.32
CA ASP A 30 -1.10 4.45 1.06
C ASP A 30 0.10 5.04 1.81
N LEU A 31 -0.17 5.70 2.93
CA LEU A 31 0.83 6.33 3.79
C LEU A 31 0.41 6.26 5.25
N ILE A 32 1.32 5.83 6.13
CA ILE A 32 1.11 5.82 7.59
C ILE A 32 2.38 6.21 8.32
N TYR A 33 2.24 6.71 9.54
CA TYR A 33 3.36 6.99 10.44
C TYR A 33 3.40 5.93 11.56
N PHE A 34 4.49 5.18 11.66
CA PHE A 34 4.64 4.07 12.61
C PHE A 34 6.09 3.98 13.09
N ARG A 35 6.29 3.81 14.41
CA ARG A 35 7.61 3.75 15.08
C ARG A 35 8.56 4.85 14.61
N ASN A 36 8.07 6.10 14.67
CA ASN A 36 8.81 7.30 14.31
C ASN A 36 9.25 7.41 12.83
N CYS A 37 8.69 6.57 11.96
CA CYS A 37 8.98 6.55 10.53
C CYS A 37 7.70 6.70 9.70
N TRP A 38 7.82 7.36 8.55
CA TRP A 38 6.83 7.27 7.48
C TRP A 38 6.98 5.96 6.72
N TRP A 39 5.86 5.33 6.42
CA TRP A 39 5.76 4.11 5.62
C TRP A 39 4.77 4.35 4.49
N SER A 40 5.21 4.18 3.25
CA SER A 40 4.34 4.27 2.09
C SER A 40 4.32 2.95 1.32
N THR A 41 3.14 2.57 0.86
CA THR A 41 2.94 1.40 0.01
C THR A 41 2.28 1.77 -1.29
N PHE A 42 2.58 1.01 -2.34
CA PHE A 42 1.94 1.13 -3.64
C PHE A 42 2.21 -0.12 -4.46
N ARG A 43 1.40 -0.34 -5.48
CA ARG A 43 1.62 -1.38 -6.49
C ARG A 43 2.68 -0.90 -7.49
N GLU A 44 3.64 -1.76 -7.79
CA GLU A 44 4.56 -1.67 -8.92
C GLU A 44 4.18 -2.68 -10.00
N ALA A 45 4.10 -2.25 -11.26
CA ALA A 45 3.83 -3.12 -12.40
C ALA A 45 4.32 -2.51 -13.73
N GLN A 46 4.18 -3.26 -14.83
CA GLN A 46 4.46 -2.75 -16.18
C GLN A 46 3.35 -1.81 -16.69
N ASP A 47 2.12 -2.04 -16.27
CA ASP A 47 0.95 -1.29 -16.70
C ASP A 47 -0.14 -1.26 -15.61
N HIS A 48 -1.26 -0.61 -15.93
CA HIS A 48 -2.39 -0.52 -15.03
C HIS A 48 -3.09 -1.88 -14.81
N GLY A 49 -3.07 -2.80 -15.78
CA GLY A 49 -4.06 -3.87 -15.87
C GLY A 49 -3.61 -5.21 -16.44
N GLY A 50 -2.74 -5.20 -17.45
CA GLY A 50 -2.32 -6.37 -18.24
C GLY A 50 -1.12 -7.13 -17.67
N SER A 51 -0.54 -6.66 -16.57
CA SER A 51 0.62 -7.28 -15.91
C SER A 51 0.35 -7.59 -14.45
N ASN A 52 0.93 -8.68 -13.93
CA ASN A 52 0.90 -8.95 -12.49
C ASN A 52 1.77 -7.94 -11.75
N GLY A 53 1.18 -7.26 -10.78
CA GLY A 53 1.84 -6.30 -9.93
C GLY A 53 2.36 -6.90 -8.63
N THR A 54 3.35 -6.21 -8.07
CA THR A 54 3.92 -6.45 -6.74
C THR A 54 3.66 -5.25 -5.84
N VAL A 55 3.67 -5.44 -4.52
CA VAL A 55 3.51 -4.34 -3.57
C VAL A 55 4.87 -3.89 -3.04
N ARG A 56 5.23 -2.65 -3.31
CA ARG A 56 6.41 -2.01 -2.73
C ARG A 56 6.06 -1.41 -1.38
N VAL A 57 6.95 -1.58 -0.41
CA VAL A 57 6.96 -0.80 0.83
C VAL A 57 8.22 0.06 0.83
N ILE A 58 8.05 1.38 0.93
CA ILE A 58 9.14 2.33 1.14
C ILE A 58 8.97 3.03 2.49
N MET A 59 10.07 3.55 3.02
CA MET A 59 10.04 4.27 4.28
C MET A 59 10.92 5.52 4.25
N SER A 60 10.59 6.46 5.14
CA SER A 60 11.40 7.65 5.41
C SER A 60 11.33 8.07 6.88
N GLU A 61 12.47 8.42 7.48
CA GLU A 61 12.51 8.95 8.86
C GLU A 61 12.14 10.44 8.91
N ASN A 62 12.32 11.17 7.79
CA ASN A 62 12.20 12.63 7.73
C ASN A 62 11.23 13.14 6.66
N GLY A 63 10.67 12.26 5.84
CA GLY A 63 9.79 12.61 4.72
C GLY A 63 10.52 13.09 3.46
N ASP A 64 11.84 13.29 3.51
CA ASP A 64 12.66 13.75 2.38
C ASP A 64 13.41 12.62 1.69
N CYS A 65 14.03 11.74 2.47
CA CYS A 65 14.84 10.63 1.97
C CYS A 65 14.05 9.33 2.07
N TRP A 66 13.74 8.72 0.93
CA TRP A 66 12.95 7.49 0.86
C TRP A 66 13.81 6.31 0.42
N LYS A 67 13.64 5.17 1.09
CA LYS A 67 14.32 3.91 0.74
C LYS A 67 13.32 2.77 0.66
N SER A 68 13.59 1.80 -0.21
CA SER A 68 12.85 0.54 -0.21
C SER A 68 13.08 -0.20 1.10
N ALA A 69 11.99 -0.60 1.75
CA ALA A 69 12.01 -1.49 2.91
C ALA A 69 11.80 -2.94 2.48
N THR A 70 10.80 -3.22 1.63
CA THR A 70 10.53 -4.57 1.11
C THR A 70 9.77 -4.55 -0.22
N LEU A 71 9.74 -5.69 -0.90
CA LEU A 71 8.90 -5.97 -2.05
C LEU A 71 8.09 -7.24 -1.78
N ILE A 72 6.78 -7.09 -1.67
CA ILE A 72 5.86 -8.20 -1.47
C ILE A 72 5.35 -8.65 -2.83
N LYS A 73 5.46 -9.96 -3.09
CA LYS A 73 5.03 -10.61 -4.33
C LYS A 73 4.38 -11.95 -4.03
N GLN A 74 3.52 -12.38 -4.94
CA GLN A 74 2.90 -13.70 -4.92
C GLN A 74 2.89 -14.22 -6.36
N ASP A 75 3.58 -15.33 -6.61
CA ASP A 75 3.68 -15.88 -7.96
C ASP A 75 2.29 -16.24 -8.50
N GLY A 76 2.04 -15.87 -9.76
CA GLY A 76 0.74 -16.06 -10.43
C GLY A 76 -0.35 -15.06 -10.04
N THR A 77 -0.10 -14.19 -9.06
CA THR A 77 -1.09 -13.23 -8.55
C THR A 77 -0.68 -11.80 -8.82
N ASP A 78 -1.62 -11.01 -9.30
CA ASP A 78 -1.50 -9.57 -9.43
C ASP A 78 -1.93 -8.88 -8.13
N LEU A 79 -0.96 -8.48 -7.32
CA LEU A 79 -1.21 -7.78 -6.06
C LEU A 79 -1.52 -6.30 -6.30
N ARG A 80 -2.60 -5.81 -5.71
CA ARG A 80 -3.14 -4.46 -5.90
C ARG A 80 -3.60 -3.81 -4.62
N ASP A 81 -3.84 -2.51 -4.71
CA ASP A 81 -4.49 -1.69 -3.68
C ASP A 81 -3.99 -1.94 -2.25
N PRO A 82 -2.66 -1.84 -2.01
CA PRO A 82 -2.13 -2.04 -0.68
C PRO A 82 -2.69 -1.00 0.29
N LYS A 83 -3.16 -1.44 1.47
CA LYS A 83 -3.56 -0.56 2.57
C LYS A 83 -2.92 -0.96 3.89
N LEU A 84 -2.28 0.01 4.53
CA LEU A 84 -1.63 -0.14 5.83
C LEU A 84 -2.61 0.17 6.96
N SER A 85 -2.43 -0.54 8.07
CA SER A 85 -3.16 -0.34 9.32
C SER A 85 -2.25 -0.64 10.50
N ILE A 86 -2.33 0.16 11.57
CA ILE A 86 -1.67 -0.15 12.84
C ILE A 86 -2.67 -0.96 13.67
N MET A 87 -2.28 -2.19 14.00
CA MET A 87 -3.09 -3.09 14.80
C MET A 87 -3.06 -2.70 16.29
N PRO A 88 -4.08 -3.09 17.08
CA PRO A 88 -4.11 -2.81 18.52
C PRO A 88 -2.94 -3.43 19.31
N ASP A 89 -2.27 -4.43 18.73
CA ASP A 89 -1.08 -5.08 19.30
C ASP A 89 0.25 -4.50 18.78
N ASP A 90 0.23 -3.27 18.26
CA ASP A 90 1.40 -2.49 17.85
C ASP A 90 2.22 -3.13 16.71
N ARG A 91 1.50 -3.81 15.81
CA ARG A 91 2.01 -4.34 14.54
C ARG A 91 1.43 -3.60 13.35
N LEU A 92 2.16 -3.61 12.23
CA LEU A 92 1.60 -3.25 10.94
C LEU A 92 0.86 -4.43 10.33
N MET A 93 -0.35 -4.15 9.86
CA MET A 93 -1.11 -4.99 8.96
C MET A 93 -1.12 -4.32 7.58
N LEU A 94 -0.85 -5.10 6.55
CA LEU A 94 -0.95 -4.66 5.17
C LEU A 94 -1.88 -5.62 4.44
N ILE A 95 -3.04 -5.09 4.02
CA ILE A 95 -3.94 -5.81 3.14
C ILE A 95 -3.69 -5.41 1.70
N MET A 96 -4.02 -6.31 0.77
CA MET A 96 -3.93 -6.08 -0.66
C MET A 96 -5.01 -6.91 -1.36
N GLY A 97 -5.49 -6.47 -2.51
CA GLY A 97 -6.24 -7.34 -3.41
C GLY A 97 -5.27 -8.22 -4.21
N GLY A 98 -5.65 -9.45 -4.53
CA GLY A 98 -4.89 -10.32 -5.43
C GLY A 98 -5.80 -10.82 -6.53
N SER A 99 -5.50 -10.48 -7.79
CA SER A 99 -6.25 -10.97 -8.95
C SER A 99 -5.47 -12.07 -9.66
N VAL A 100 -6.18 -13.07 -10.17
CA VAL A 100 -5.59 -14.18 -10.94
C VAL A 100 -6.14 -14.14 -12.36
N TYR A 101 -5.25 -14.30 -13.33
CA TYR A 101 -5.55 -14.36 -14.75
C TYR A 101 -5.01 -15.68 -15.32
N ASP A 102 -5.68 -16.21 -16.36
CA ASP A 102 -5.15 -17.36 -17.08
C ASP A 102 -4.00 -16.97 -18.03
N SER A 103 -3.43 -17.96 -18.72
CA SER A 103 -2.32 -17.75 -19.67
C SER A 103 -2.69 -16.90 -20.89
N ARG A 104 -3.99 -16.64 -21.13
CA ARG A 104 -4.50 -15.77 -22.19
C ARG A 104 -4.82 -14.36 -21.66
N GLY A 105 -4.59 -14.10 -20.37
CA GLY A 105 -4.92 -12.85 -19.71
C GLY A 105 -6.40 -12.71 -19.34
N ALA A 106 -7.19 -13.78 -19.40
CA ALA A 106 -8.58 -13.73 -18.98
C ALA A 106 -8.67 -13.80 -17.45
N TYR A 107 -9.40 -12.85 -16.85
CA TYR A 107 -9.68 -12.81 -15.41
C TYR A 107 -10.32 -14.13 -14.95
N GLN A 108 -9.83 -14.68 -13.85
CA GLN A 108 -10.35 -15.91 -13.24
C GLN A 108 -11.07 -15.59 -11.93
N THR A 109 -10.35 -14.99 -10.97
CA THR A 109 -10.87 -14.68 -9.64
C THR A 109 -10.04 -13.57 -8.99
N ARG A 110 -10.48 -13.12 -7.82
CA ARG A 110 -9.75 -12.23 -6.92
C ARG A 110 -9.98 -12.64 -5.47
N SER A 111 -9.00 -12.41 -4.62
CA SER A 111 -9.15 -12.57 -3.17
C SER A 111 -8.41 -11.47 -2.43
N PRO A 112 -8.82 -11.09 -1.21
CA PRO A 112 -8.02 -10.25 -0.34
C PRO A 112 -6.87 -11.06 0.25
N TRP A 113 -5.70 -10.44 0.32
CA TRP A 113 -4.48 -10.99 0.92
C TRP A 113 -4.02 -10.12 2.08
N VAL A 114 -3.26 -10.71 2.99
CA VAL A 114 -2.70 -10.02 4.14
C VAL A 114 -1.26 -10.44 4.41
N VAL A 115 -0.46 -9.47 4.84
CA VAL A 115 0.83 -9.67 5.50
C VAL A 115 0.92 -8.81 6.75
N PHE A 116 1.76 -9.23 7.69
CA PHE A 116 1.96 -8.54 8.96
C PHE A 116 3.44 -8.26 9.20
N SER A 117 3.73 -7.19 9.92
CA SER A 117 5.09 -6.84 10.35
C SER A 117 5.08 -6.24 11.75
N LYS A 118 6.15 -6.50 12.52
CA LYS A 118 6.35 -5.86 13.84
C LYS A 118 7.10 -4.53 13.75
N ASP A 119 7.86 -4.34 12.68
CA ASP A 119 8.86 -3.27 12.55
C ASP A 119 8.81 -2.52 11.20
N GLY A 120 8.01 -3.01 10.24
CA GLY A 120 7.90 -2.50 8.87
C GLY A 120 8.98 -3.01 7.91
N TYR A 121 9.98 -3.76 8.40
CA TYR A 121 11.07 -4.31 7.60
C TYR A 121 10.87 -5.80 7.32
N GLU A 122 10.57 -6.59 8.34
CA GLU A 122 10.31 -8.02 8.21
C GLU A 122 8.81 -8.27 8.12
N TRP A 123 8.39 -8.98 7.07
CA TRP A 123 6.98 -9.26 6.79
C TRP A 123 6.73 -10.76 6.74
N THR A 124 5.57 -11.19 7.20
CA THR A 124 5.12 -12.57 7.01
C THR A 124 4.88 -12.86 5.52
N GLU A 125 4.92 -14.14 5.14
CA GLU A 125 4.45 -14.57 3.82
C GLU A 125 3.00 -14.14 3.55
N PRO A 126 2.66 -13.74 2.30
CA PRO A 126 1.29 -13.44 1.91
C PRO A 126 0.33 -14.59 2.19
N ARG A 127 -0.85 -14.27 2.73
CA ARG A 127 -1.93 -15.23 2.96
C ARG A 127 -3.25 -14.71 2.44
N ASN A 128 -4.06 -15.60 1.86
CA ASN A 128 -5.47 -15.31 1.60
C ASN A 128 -6.17 -14.97 2.92
N LEU A 129 -6.89 -13.84 2.93
CA LEU A 129 -7.57 -13.30 4.09
C LEU A 129 -9.07 -13.65 4.08
N LEU A 130 -9.73 -13.53 2.92
CA LEU A 130 -11.15 -13.84 2.74
C LEU A 130 -11.36 -14.75 1.53
N ALA A 131 -12.62 -15.13 1.30
CA ALA A 131 -13.03 -15.96 0.18
C ALA A 131 -12.70 -15.33 -1.18
N GLU A 132 -12.71 -16.18 -2.20
CA GLU A 132 -12.67 -15.77 -3.60
C GLU A 132 -13.83 -14.80 -3.97
N ASP A 133 -13.59 -14.02 -5.00
CA ASP A 133 -14.39 -12.90 -5.51
C ASP A 133 -14.64 -11.72 -4.55
N HIS A 134 -14.08 -11.77 -3.34
CA HIS A 134 -14.12 -10.65 -2.39
C HIS A 134 -13.03 -9.61 -2.68
N TRP A 135 -13.32 -8.36 -2.35
CA TRP A 135 -12.34 -7.27 -2.34
C TRP A 135 -12.46 -6.47 -1.04
N LEU A 136 -11.49 -6.60 -0.15
CA LEU A 136 -11.46 -5.84 1.10
C LEU A 136 -10.69 -4.55 0.86
N TRP A 137 -11.41 -3.42 0.87
CA TRP A 137 -10.79 -2.14 0.55
C TRP A 137 -9.84 -1.63 1.63
N ARG A 138 -10.22 -1.68 2.91
CA ARG A 138 -9.41 -1.17 4.03
C ARG A 138 -9.85 -1.80 5.35
N VAL A 139 -8.89 -1.95 6.26
CA VAL A 139 -9.12 -2.24 7.69
C VAL A 139 -8.52 -1.11 8.52
N THR A 140 -9.28 -0.57 9.45
CA THR A 140 -8.83 0.44 10.43
C THR A 140 -9.19 -0.01 11.83
N TRP A 141 -8.41 0.42 12.81
CA TRP A 141 -8.63 0.17 14.24
C TRP A 141 -8.87 1.47 14.99
#